data_AF-A0A6M1STT0-F1
#
_entry.id   AF-A0A6M1STT0-F1
#
_cell.length_a   1.000
_cell.length_b   1.000
_cell.length_c   1.000
_cell.angle_alpha   90.00
_cell.angle_beta   90.00
_cell.angle_gamma   90.00
#
_symmetry.space_group_name_H-M   'P 1'
#
loop_
_entity.id
_entity.type
_entity.pdbx_description
1 polymer ?
#
loop_
_entity_poly.entity_id
_entity_poly.type
_entity_poly.pdbx_seq_one_letter_code
_entity_poly.pdbx_strand_id
1 'polypeptide(L)'
;MAHERIDVDLPLAKVYEYLSDPTYFPHFFERIERVNKINSQTFEYSTTLGGKAFEWTTNVIDDLRNTRFAWITINGNLNQTGTIRFTPLDNGERTRVDFSLDYRTFYGEPEEELANFIQGLSAQMKKDLQRFKEEAEDGTFKQNADDTLAAIEKADEEAEAEEEAAA
;
A
#
# COMPACT_ATOMS: atom_id res chain seq x y z
N MET A 1 12.97 -4.68 6.91
CA MET A 1 12.01 -3.83 7.64
C MET A 1 12.37 -2.38 7.45
N ALA A 2 11.39 -1.58 7.04
CA ALA A 2 11.44 -0.13 7.02
C ALA A 2 10.44 0.44 8.03
N HIS A 3 10.77 1.59 8.60
CA HIS A 3 9.92 2.32 9.51
C HIS A 3 10.11 3.81 9.30
N GLU A 4 9.04 4.53 9.02
CA GLU A 4 9.03 5.97 8.80
C GLU A 4 7.85 6.60 9.54
N ARG A 5 7.98 7.89 9.87
CA ARG A 5 6.95 8.67 10.54
C ARG A 5 6.78 10.02 9.88
N ILE A 6 5.53 10.47 9.77
CA ILE A 6 5.15 11.82 9.35
C ILE A 6 4.08 12.42 10.26
N ASP A 7 4.00 13.74 10.28
CA ASP A 7 2.91 14.50 10.88
C ASP A 7 2.10 15.17 9.75
N VAL A 8 0.80 14.89 9.72
CA VAL A 8 -0.16 15.37 8.73
C VAL A 8 -1.12 16.35 9.39
N ASP A 9 -1.36 17.48 8.75
CA ASP A 9 -2.16 18.59 9.25
C ASP A 9 -3.67 18.36 9.01
N LEU A 10 -4.14 17.15 9.35
CA LEU A 10 -5.52 16.72 9.23
C LEU A 10 -6.02 15.98 10.48
N PRO A 11 -7.35 16.02 10.73
CA PRO A 11 -7.96 15.23 11.77
C PRO A 11 -7.75 13.73 11.56
N LEU A 12 -7.54 13.02 12.67
CA LEU A 12 -7.20 11.61 12.69
C LEU A 12 -8.19 10.75 11.89
N ALA A 13 -9.49 11.00 12.04
CA ALA A 13 -10.52 10.26 11.31
C ALA A 13 -10.33 10.27 9.79
N LYS A 14 -9.89 11.41 9.21
CA LYS A 14 -9.62 11.50 7.77
C LYS A 14 -8.37 10.72 7.37
N VAL A 15 -7.29 10.90 8.11
CA VAL A 15 -6.00 10.21 7.83
C VAL A 15 -6.17 8.70 7.96
N TYR A 16 -6.94 8.26 8.96
CA TYR A 16 -7.29 6.86 9.13
C TYR A 16 -8.10 6.34 7.94
N GLU A 17 -9.18 7.03 7.51
CA GLU A 17 -10.00 6.60 6.36
C GLU A 17 -9.16 6.32 5.10
N TYR A 18 -8.17 7.16 4.80
CA TYR A 18 -7.31 6.98 3.63
C TYR A 18 -6.30 5.85 3.77
N LEU A 19 -5.67 5.73 4.94
CA LEU A 19 -4.59 4.77 5.16
C LEU A 19 -5.05 3.41 5.70
N SER A 20 -6.34 3.27 6.04
CA SER A 20 -6.97 2.01 6.43
C SER A 20 -7.72 1.31 5.29
N ASP A 21 -7.68 1.84 4.07
CA ASP A 21 -8.27 1.19 2.90
C ASP A 21 -7.17 0.70 1.95
N PRO A 22 -6.86 -0.61 1.93
CA PRO A 22 -5.87 -1.18 1.04
C PRO A 22 -6.11 -0.94 -0.44
N THR A 23 -7.34 -0.65 -0.87
CA THR A 23 -7.60 -0.39 -2.29
C THR A 23 -6.88 0.86 -2.78
N TYR A 24 -6.57 1.83 -1.92
CA TYR A 24 -5.78 3.01 -2.31
C TYR A 24 -4.26 2.78 -2.29
N PHE A 25 -3.80 1.59 -1.89
CA PHE A 25 -2.37 1.31 -1.77
C PHE A 25 -1.60 1.35 -3.11
N PRO A 26 -2.17 1.02 -4.28
CA PRO A 26 -1.47 1.24 -5.55
C PRO A 26 -1.17 2.71 -5.82
N HIS A 27 -2.08 3.61 -5.43
CA HIS A 27 -1.82 5.04 -5.51
C HIS A 27 -0.80 5.48 -4.47
N PHE A 28 -0.93 5.04 -3.22
CA PHE A 28 -0.08 5.46 -2.11
C PHE A 28 1.34 4.89 -2.18
N PHE A 29 1.51 3.62 -2.54
CA PHE A 29 2.78 2.90 -2.61
C PHE A 29 3.18 2.59 -4.05
N GLU A 30 4.26 3.21 -4.52
CA GLU A 30 4.80 2.94 -5.86
C GLU A 30 5.19 1.46 -6.08
N ARG A 31 5.46 0.73 -5.00
CA ARG A 31 5.87 -0.67 -5.02
C ARG A 31 4.73 -1.67 -5.23
N ILE A 32 3.48 -1.21 -5.16
CA ILE A 32 2.29 -2.04 -5.35
C ILE A 32 1.66 -1.60 -6.67
N GLU A 33 1.57 -2.52 -7.63
CA GLU A 33 0.97 -2.21 -8.93
C GLU A 33 -0.55 -2.38 -8.88
N ARG A 34 -1.01 -3.42 -8.18
CA ARG A 34 -2.44 -3.73 -8.08
C ARG A 34 -2.81 -4.20 -6.68
N VAL A 35 -4.04 -3.90 -6.30
CA VAL A 35 -4.73 -4.50 -5.16
C VAL A 35 -6.11 -4.98 -5.61
N ASN A 36 -6.37 -6.28 -5.45
CA ASN A 36 -7.68 -6.86 -5.65
C ASN A 36 -8.33 -7.18 -4.29
N LYS A 37 -9.58 -6.74 -4.10
CA LYS A 37 -10.31 -6.97 -2.86
C LYS A 37 -11.10 -8.28 -2.95
N ILE A 38 -10.69 -9.28 -2.18
CA ILE A 38 -11.35 -10.59 -2.15
C ILE A 38 -12.54 -10.58 -1.20
N ASN A 39 -12.38 -9.97 -0.02
CA ASN A 39 -13.46 -9.78 0.94
C ASN A 39 -13.17 -8.56 1.84
N SER A 40 -13.85 -8.44 2.98
CA SER A 40 -13.69 -7.30 3.90
C SER A 40 -12.32 -7.21 4.56
N GLN A 41 -11.57 -8.30 4.67
CA GLN A 41 -10.27 -8.35 5.36
C GLN A 41 -9.15 -8.95 4.51
N THR A 42 -9.47 -9.60 3.39
CA THR A 42 -8.51 -10.28 2.52
C THR A 42 -8.33 -9.53 1.21
N PHE A 43 -7.07 -9.28 0.86
CA PHE A 43 -6.67 -8.53 -0.31
C PHE A 43 -5.52 -9.24 -1.02
N GLU A 44 -5.56 -9.28 -2.34
CA GLU A 44 -4.46 -9.76 -3.18
C GLU A 44 -3.70 -8.58 -3.75
N TYR A 45 -2.38 -8.67 -3.72
CA TYR A 45 -1.46 -7.65 -4.18
C TYR A 45 -0.62 -8.23 -5.30
N SER A 46 -0.27 -7.39 -6.27
CA SER A 46 0.72 -7.76 -7.28
C SER A 46 1.74 -6.64 -7.51
N THR A 47 2.94 -7.05 -7.93
CA THR A 47 4.01 -6.17 -8.40
C THR A 47 4.93 -6.92 -9.35
N THR A 48 5.54 -6.23 -10.30
CA THR A 48 6.44 -6.81 -11.27
C THR A 48 7.87 -6.37 -11.00
N LEU A 49 8.76 -7.32 -10.76
CA LEU A 49 10.18 -7.06 -10.52
C LEU A 49 11.00 -7.81 -11.57
N GLY A 50 11.76 -7.07 -12.39
CA GLY A 50 12.63 -7.68 -13.39
C GLY A 50 11.93 -8.52 -14.45
N GLY A 51 10.65 -8.23 -14.73
CA GLY A 51 9.83 -9.04 -15.63
C GLY A 51 9.25 -10.31 -15.00
N LYS A 52 9.38 -10.48 -13.68
CA LYS A 52 8.74 -11.55 -12.91
C LYS A 52 7.61 -10.98 -12.05
N ALA A 53 6.43 -11.59 -12.14
CA ALA A 53 5.29 -11.23 -11.32
C ALA A 53 5.44 -11.77 -9.90
N PHE A 54 5.27 -10.89 -8.92
CA PHE A 54 5.14 -11.20 -7.51
C PHE A 54 3.71 -10.94 -7.08
N GLU A 55 3.09 -11.96 -6.49
CA GLU A 55 1.69 -11.95 -6.10
C GLU A 55 1.57 -12.53 -4.70
N TRP A 56 0.83 -11.83 -3.85
CA TRP A 56 0.61 -12.27 -2.47
C TRP A 56 -0.73 -11.83 -1.92
N THR A 57 -1.30 -12.68 -1.08
CA THR A 57 -2.57 -12.45 -0.40
C THR A 57 -2.29 -12.05 1.03
N THR A 58 -2.85 -10.92 1.47
CA THR A 58 -2.78 -10.48 2.87
C THR A 58 -4.13 -10.55 3.55
N ASN A 59 -4.08 -10.59 4.88
CA ASN A 59 -5.25 -10.49 5.73
C ASN A 59 -5.05 -9.39 6.77
N VAL A 60 -6.04 -8.53 6.93
CA VAL A 60 -6.10 -7.49 7.96
C VAL A 60 -6.34 -8.16 9.31
N ILE A 61 -5.32 -8.10 10.17
CA ILE A 61 -5.36 -8.72 11.51
C ILE A 61 -5.77 -7.74 12.60
N ASP A 62 -5.64 -6.44 12.34
CA ASP A 62 -5.91 -5.40 13.31
C ASP A 62 -6.47 -4.18 12.58
N ASP A 63 -7.74 -3.88 12.83
CA ASP A 63 -8.42 -2.71 12.30
C ASP A 63 -9.11 -1.96 13.46
N LEU A 64 -8.29 -1.23 14.22
CA LEU A 64 -8.74 -0.44 15.34
C LEU A 64 -8.94 0.99 14.89
N ARG A 65 -10.22 1.36 14.72
CA ARG A 65 -10.63 2.70 14.31
C ARG A 65 -9.83 3.76 15.05
N ASN A 66 -9.26 4.67 14.26
CA ASN A 66 -8.51 5.81 14.75
C ASN A 66 -7.27 5.48 15.60
N THR A 67 -6.74 4.25 15.55
CA THR A 67 -5.62 3.84 16.41
C THR A 67 -4.56 3.05 15.63
N ARG A 68 -4.96 1.98 14.95
CA ARG A 68 -4.02 1.06 14.31
C ARG A 68 -4.67 0.31 13.17
N PHE A 69 -3.93 0.15 12.08
CA PHE A 69 -4.26 -0.73 10.97
C PHE A 69 -3.06 -1.65 10.70
N ALA A 70 -3.25 -2.97 10.70
CA ALA A 70 -2.18 -3.94 10.48
C ALA A 70 -2.66 -5.16 9.70
N TRP A 71 -1.75 -5.69 8.89
CA TRP A 71 -2.02 -6.81 8.00
C TRP A 71 -0.79 -7.72 7.90
N ILE A 72 -1.03 -8.98 7.57
CA ILE A 72 0.00 -10.00 7.35
C ILE A 72 -0.27 -10.76 6.06
N THR A 73 0.79 -11.21 5.40
CA THR A 73 0.65 -12.13 4.28
C THR A 73 0.24 -13.52 4.76
N ILE A 74 -0.74 -14.13 4.09
CA ILE A 74 -1.23 -15.49 4.35
C ILE A 74 -0.89 -16.48 3.23
N ASN A 75 -0.61 -15.98 2.02
CA ASN A 75 -0.25 -16.80 0.85
C ASN A 75 0.52 -15.96 -0.18
N GLY A 76 1.29 -16.59 -1.06
CA GLY A 76 1.98 -15.92 -2.17
C GLY A 76 3.47 -16.19 -2.25
N ASN A 77 4.14 -15.49 -3.17
CA ASN A 77 5.59 -15.61 -3.39
C ASN A 77 6.41 -14.49 -2.73
N LEU A 78 5.74 -13.52 -2.11
CA LEU A 78 6.35 -12.42 -1.35
C LEU A 78 5.66 -12.28 0.01
N ASN A 79 6.43 -12.25 1.10
CA ASN A 79 5.87 -12.02 2.43
C ASN A 79 5.98 -10.53 2.76
N GLN A 80 4.82 -9.87 2.84
CA GLN A 80 4.68 -8.49 3.24
C GLN A 80 3.83 -8.39 4.52
N THR A 81 4.36 -7.67 5.50
CA THR A 81 3.67 -7.38 6.76
C THR A 81 3.79 -5.91 7.06
N GLY A 82 2.65 -5.26 7.35
CA GLY A 82 2.60 -3.83 7.59
C GLY A 82 1.83 -3.47 8.85
N THR A 83 2.17 -2.32 9.42
CA THR A 83 1.44 -1.72 10.54
C THR A 83 1.51 -0.21 10.43
N ILE A 84 0.35 0.41 10.42
CA ILE A 84 0.16 1.86 10.49
C ILE A 84 -0.44 2.18 11.86
N ARG A 85 0.21 3.08 12.59
CA ARG A 85 -0.27 3.59 13.87
C ARG A 85 -0.59 5.07 13.73
N PHE A 86 -1.71 5.48 14.31
CA PHE A 86 -2.20 6.84 14.26
C PHE A 86 -2.18 7.42 15.68
N THR A 87 -1.57 8.59 15.83
CA THR A 87 -1.55 9.30 17.11
C THR A 87 -2.10 10.70 16.89
N PRO A 88 -3.17 11.12 17.61
CA PRO A 88 -3.66 12.48 17.52
C PRO A 88 -2.64 13.44 18.12
N LEU A 89 -2.43 14.58 17.46
CA LEU A 89 -1.62 15.70 17.91
C LEU A 89 -2.51 16.96 17.98
N ASP A 90 -2.05 17.97 18.71
CA ASP A 90 -2.68 19.30 18.74
C ASP A 90 -4.20 19.24 18.94
N ASN A 91 -4.62 18.54 20.01
CA ASN A 91 -6.04 18.32 20.36
C ASN A 91 -6.90 17.63 19.27
N GLY A 92 -6.27 16.93 18.32
CA GLY A 92 -6.94 16.19 17.25
C GLY A 92 -7.04 16.96 15.92
N GLU A 93 -6.44 18.14 15.82
CA GLU A 93 -6.34 18.89 14.56
C GLU A 93 -5.29 18.29 13.62
N ARG A 94 -4.28 17.63 14.18
CA ARG A 94 -3.15 17.04 13.45
C ARG A 94 -3.00 15.56 13.81
N THR A 95 -2.39 14.79 12.92
CA THR A 95 -2.23 13.36 13.08
C THR A 95 -0.82 12.92 12.76
N ARG A 96 -0.24 12.16 13.67
CA ARG A 96 1.04 11.51 13.48
C ARG A 96 0.83 10.09 13.02
N VAL A 97 1.44 9.76 11.89
CA VAL A 97 1.39 8.45 11.25
C VAL A 97 2.74 7.79 11.43
N ASP A 98 2.75 6.66 12.13
CA ASP A 98 3.92 5.78 12.24
C ASP A 98 3.67 4.56 11.37
N PHE A 99 4.46 4.41 10.30
CA PHE A 99 4.30 3.33 9.36
C PHE A 99 5.50 2.39 9.39
N SER A 100 5.22 1.10 9.63
CA SER A 100 6.19 0.02 9.55
C SER A 100 5.79 -0.92 8.42
N LEU A 101 6.74 -1.25 7.54
CA LEU A 101 6.54 -2.24 6.49
C LEU A 101 7.75 -3.15 6.40
N ASP A 102 7.49 -4.42 6.20
CA ASP A 102 8.53 -5.43 6.06
C ASP A 102 8.22 -6.35 4.89
N TYR A 103 9.23 -6.56 4.05
CA TYR A 103 9.21 -7.50 2.93
C TYR A 103 10.26 -8.57 3.18
N ARG A 104 9.87 -9.84 3.01
CA ARG A 104 10.73 -11.02 3.17
C ARG A 104 10.40 -12.08 2.12
N THR A 105 11.37 -12.94 1.83
CA THR A 105 11.15 -14.20 1.11
C THR A 105 10.58 -15.26 2.06
N PHE A 106 9.75 -16.17 1.55
CA PHE A 106 9.30 -17.34 2.32
C PHE A 106 10.41 -18.38 2.49
N TYR A 107 11.26 -18.53 1.46
CA TYR A 107 12.35 -19.50 1.43
C TYR A 107 13.53 -18.91 0.66
N GLY A 108 14.75 -19.19 1.14
CA GLY A 108 15.98 -18.83 0.45
C GLY A 108 16.36 -17.35 0.53
N GLU A 109 17.56 -17.05 0.04
CA GLU A 109 18.02 -15.67 -0.14
C GLU A 109 17.30 -15.02 -1.33
N PRO A 110 16.94 -13.73 -1.24
CA PRO A 110 16.29 -13.04 -2.35
C PRO A 110 17.21 -12.94 -3.57
N GLU A 111 16.64 -13.08 -4.76
CA GLU A 111 17.28 -12.72 -6.03
C GLU A 111 17.72 -11.24 -5.99
N GLU A 112 18.73 -10.85 -6.78
CA GLU A 112 19.35 -9.51 -6.71
C GLU A 112 18.33 -8.37 -6.82
N GLU A 113 17.36 -8.47 -7.73
CA GLU A 113 16.31 -7.46 -7.90
C GLU A 113 15.36 -7.37 -6.71
N LEU A 114 14.95 -8.52 -6.15
CA LEU A 114 14.13 -8.54 -4.95
C LEU A 114 14.92 -8.03 -3.74
N ALA A 115 16.22 -8.33 -3.66
CA ALA A 115 17.09 -7.80 -2.62
C ALA A 115 17.18 -6.27 -2.71
N ASN A 116 17.38 -5.72 -3.91
CA ASN A 116 17.40 -4.27 -4.16
C ASN A 116 16.05 -3.63 -3.85
N PHE A 117 14.94 -4.31 -4.21
CA PHE A 117 13.59 -3.88 -3.88
C PHE A 117 13.42 -3.76 -2.35
N ILE A 118 13.81 -4.78 -1.59
CA ILE A 118 13.73 -4.79 -0.12
C ILE A 118 14.65 -3.72 0.50
N GLN A 119 15.87 -3.57 0.00
CA GLN A 119 16.84 -2.59 0.51
C GLN A 119 16.38 -1.15 0.27
N GLY A 120 15.78 -0.86 -0.88
CA GLY A 120 15.26 0.46 -1.22
C GLY A 120 13.95 0.83 -0.53
N LEU A 121 13.41 -0.03 0.34
CA LEU A 121 12.09 0.14 0.94
C LEU A 121 11.98 1.40 1.81
N SER A 122 12.96 1.66 2.68
CA SER A 122 12.91 2.84 3.58
C SER A 122 12.95 4.15 2.81
N ALA A 123 13.83 4.27 1.82
CA ALA A 123 13.91 5.46 0.98
C ALA A 123 12.61 5.71 0.19
N GLN A 124 11.98 4.66 -0.33
CA GLN A 124 10.71 4.78 -1.05
C GLN A 124 9.56 5.13 -0.10
N MET A 125 9.44 4.43 1.02
CA MET A 125 8.40 4.68 2.02
C MET A 125 8.39 6.14 2.49
N LYS A 126 9.58 6.73 2.66
CA LYS A 126 9.70 8.15 3.00
C LYS A 126 9.10 9.06 1.92
N LYS A 127 9.30 8.75 0.65
CA LYS A 127 8.71 9.52 -0.47
C LYS A 127 7.20 9.32 -0.55
N ASP A 128 6.74 8.08 -0.43
CA ASP A 128 5.31 7.72 -0.47
C ASP A 128 4.55 8.47 0.63
N LEU A 129 5.08 8.48 1.85
CA LEU A 129 4.51 9.23 2.99
C LEU A 129 4.53 10.73 2.76
N GLN A 130 5.60 11.28 2.18
CA GLN A 130 5.67 12.71 1.89
C GLN A 130 4.64 13.13 0.82
N ARG A 131 4.51 12.35 -0.26
CA ARG A 131 3.48 12.59 -1.28
C ARG A 131 2.08 12.50 -0.69
N PHE A 132 1.81 11.47 0.11
CA PHE A 132 0.52 11.34 0.80
C PHE A 132 0.22 12.56 1.67
N LYS A 133 1.20 13.04 2.44
CA LYS A 133 1.03 14.23 3.28
C LYS A 133 0.57 15.42 2.43
N GLU A 134 1.29 15.71 1.36
CA GLU A 134 1.01 16.83 0.46
C GLU A 134 -0.40 16.71 -0.15
N GLU A 135 -0.72 15.57 -0.75
CA GLU A 135 -2.04 15.35 -1.37
C GLU A 135 -3.19 15.32 -0.37
N ALA A 136 -2.97 14.79 0.84
CA ALA A 136 -3.98 14.75 1.87
C ALA A 136 -4.28 16.17 2.38
N GLU A 137 -3.25 16.96 2.66
CA GLU A 137 -3.37 18.35 3.15
C GLU A 137 -4.00 19.27 2.09
N ASP A 138 -3.70 19.05 0.82
CA ASP A 138 -4.34 19.76 -0.31
C ASP A 138 -5.77 19.27 -0.58
N GLY A 139 -6.18 18.15 0.02
CA GLY A 139 -7.50 17.54 -0.18
C GLY A 139 -7.68 16.84 -1.53
N THR A 140 -6.59 16.58 -2.24
CA THR A 140 -6.58 15.97 -3.58
C THR A 140 -6.34 14.45 -3.55
N PHE A 141 -5.85 13.90 -2.43
CA PHE A 141 -5.50 12.48 -2.30
C PHE A 141 -6.58 11.54 -2.82
N LYS A 142 -7.82 11.70 -2.36
CA LYS A 142 -8.92 10.80 -2.73
C LYS A 142 -9.20 10.82 -4.23
N GLN A 143 -9.24 12.01 -4.82
CA GLN A 143 -9.45 12.16 -6.27
C GLN A 143 -8.32 11.50 -7.06
N ASN A 144 -7.06 11.77 -6.68
CA ASN A 144 -5.90 11.18 -7.35
C ASN A 144 -5.85 9.65 -7.21
N ALA A 145 -6.27 9.13 -6.05
CA ALA A 145 -6.36 7.70 -5.81
C ALA A 145 -7.46 7.05 -6.65
N ASP A 146 -8.64 7.67 -6.72
CA ASP A 146 -9.75 7.20 -7.57
C ASP A 146 -9.35 7.21 -9.05
N ASP A 147 -8.66 8.25 -9.52
CA ASP A 147 -8.16 8.34 -10.91
C ASP A 147 -7.12 7.26 -11.22
N THR A 148 -6.24 6.95 -10.27
CA THR A 148 -5.25 5.87 -10.40
C THR A 148 -5.93 4.51 -10.51
N LEU A 149 -6.96 4.26 -9.69
CA LEU A 149 -7.70 3.00 -9.72
C LEU A 149 -8.48 2.84 -11.03
N ALA A 150 -9.13 3.88 -11.52
CA ALA A 150 -9.81 3.84 -12.81
C ALA A 150 -8.84 3.55 -13.97
N ALA A 151 -7.61 4.09 -13.92
CA ALA A 151 -6.59 3.79 -14.92
C ALA A 151 -6.12 2.32 -14.86
N ILE A 152 -5.98 1.77 -13.66
CA ILE A 152 -5.63 0.36 -13.43
C ILE A 152 -6.75 -0.58 -13.92
N GLU A 153 -8.02 -0.26 -13.66
CA GLU A 153 -9.16 -1.02 -14.15
C GLU A 153 -9.22 -1.02 -15.69
N LYS A 154 -9.06 0.16 -16.31
CA LYS A 154 -9.05 0.29 -17.77
C LYS A 154 -7.92 -0.49 -18.43
N ALA A 155 -6.73 -0.51 -17.83
CA ALA A 155 -5.59 -1.26 -18.35
C ALA A 155 -5.85 -2.78 -18.34
N ASP A 156 -6.56 -3.28 -17.33
CA ASP A 156 -6.95 -4.69 -17.26
C ASP A 156 -7.99 -5.06 -18.30
N GLU A 157 -9.03 -4.24 -18.47
CA GLU A 157 -10.05 -4.46 -19.51
C GLU A 157 -9.42 -4.50 -20.91
N GLU A 158 -8.42 -3.64 -21.17
CA GLU A 158 -7.68 -3.62 -22.43
C GLU A 158 -6.81 -4.89 -22.60
N ALA A 159 -6.15 -5.34 -21.55
CA ALA A 159 -5.34 -6.56 -21.59
C ALA A 159 -6.18 -7.83 -21.81
N GLU A 160 -7.32 -7.95 -21.13
CA GLU A 160 -8.26 -9.07 -21.32
C GLU A 160 -8.83 -9.10 -22.74
N ALA A 161 -9.18 -7.93 -23.30
CA ALA A 161 -9.71 -7.83 -24.66
C ALA A 161 -8.66 -8.20 -25.72
N GLU A 162 -7.39 -7.84 -25.53
CA GLU A 162 -6.31 -8.25 -26.43
C GLU A 162 -6.05 -9.76 -26.37
N GLU A 163 -6.12 -10.36 -25.18
CA GLU A 163 -5.96 -11.81 -25.02
C GLU A 163 -7.10 -12.59 -25.69
N GLU A 164 -8.37 -12.15 -25.52
CA GLU A 164 -9.52 -12.76 -26.18
C GLU A 164 -9.46 -12.61 -27.71
N ALA A 165 -8.98 -11.46 -28.22
CA ALA A 165 -8.81 -11.24 -29.65
C ALA A 165 -7.67 -12.07 -30.27
N ALA A 166 -6.70 -12.52 -29.46
CA ALA A 166 -5.58 -13.33 -29.89
C ALA A 166 -5.84 -14.86 -29.82
N ALA A 167 -6.94 -15.28 -29.19
CA ALA A 167 -7.37 -16.68 -29.03
C ALA A 167 -8.25 -17.18 -30.19
#